data_AF-A0AAN8QEH8-F1
#
_entry.id   AF-A0AAN8QEH8-F1
#
_cell.length_a   1.000
_cell.length_b   1.000
_cell.length_c   1.000
_cell.angle_alpha   90.00
_cell.angle_beta   90.00
_cell.angle_gamma   90.00
#
_symmetry.space_group_name_H-M   'P 1'
#
loop_
_entity.id
_entity.type
_entity.pdbx_description
1 polymer ?
#
loop_
_entity_poly.entity_id
_entity_poly.type
_entity_poly.pdbx_seq_one_letter_code
_entity_poly.pdbx_strand_id
1 'polypeptide(L)'
;MAGCAGNTARFLLILFNIIFLISGIAILGVGIWLRVDPRVLQMQDLISLDSENPNLEIAAYILIGFGGIVLLVSVFGFCGGIQESRCLLGLFIACLVIIFIGEISAGVVAAVYKTEIEDKIETSLLEVLKNDYQIGRTKYTQPFDYVQVWSECCGVKNYTDYRTVTFEANQTVPKSCCRLKNKDPDDPQPVNNKECQREARTNAPADYLHSVGCIEGITNKINEYDAVLIGVAIGLACIQIFGVILACCICKNIKGTEL
;
A
#
# COMPACT_ATOMS: atom_id res chain seq x y z
N MET A 1 -18.05 -20.90 -37.72
CA MET A 1 -18.31 -20.30 -36.39
C MET A 1 -17.03 -20.03 -35.56
N ALA A 2 -15.86 -20.62 -35.90
CA ALA A 2 -14.60 -20.41 -35.18
C ALA A 2 -13.96 -19.00 -35.33
N GLY A 3 -14.26 -18.26 -36.41
CA GLY A 3 -13.63 -16.95 -36.67
C GLY A 3 -14.14 -15.79 -35.82
N CYS A 4 -15.36 -15.84 -35.29
CA CYS A 4 -15.93 -14.72 -34.52
C CYS A 4 -15.40 -14.72 -33.08
N ALA A 5 -15.34 -15.89 -32.44
CA ALA A 5 -14.85 -16.03 -31.07
C ALA A 5 -13.34 -15.70 -30.91
N GLY A 6 -12.52 -16.04 -31.91
CA GLY A 6 -11.09 -15.73 -31.90
C GLY A 6 -10.81 -14.23 -31.99
N ASN A 7 -11.50 -13.53 -32.89
CA ASN A 7 -11.35 -12.08 -33.04
C ASN A 7 -11.87 -11.31 -31.82
N THR A 8 -12.98 -11.74 -31.22
CA THR A 8 -13.48 -11.15 -29.96
C THR A 8 -12.50 -11.36 -28.81
N ALA A 9 -11.99 -12.59 -28.63
CA ALA A 9 -11.01 -12.87 -27.57
C ALA A 9 -9.73 -12.05 -27.74
N ARG A 10 -9.25 -11.89 -28.97
CA ARG A 10 -8.10 -11.04 -29.31
C ARG A 10 -8.34 -9.57 -28.96
N PHE A 11 -9.47 -9.02 -29.38
CA PHE A 11 -9.83 -7.63 -29.06
C PHE A 11 -9.90 -7.41 -27.54
N LEU A 12 -10.55 -8.31 -26.81
CA LEU A 12 -10.64 -8.22 -25.35
C LEU A 12 -9.27 -8.32 -24.67
N LEU A 13 -8.41 -9.25 -25.10
CA LEU A 13 -7.07 -9.40 -24.54
C LEU A 13 -6.22 -8.15 -24.78
N ILE A 14 -6.27 -7.58 -25.99
CA ILE A 14 -5.54 -6.35 -26.33
C ILE A 14 -6.07 -5.18 -25.50
N LEU A 15 -7.39 -4.98 -25.46
CA LEU A 15 -8.02 -3.88 -24.71
C LEU A 15 -7.67 -3.95 -23.23
N PHE A 16 -7.81 -5.13 -22.63
CA PHE A 16 -7.45 -5.36 -21.24
C PHE A 16 -5.98 -5.04 -20.99
N ASN A 17 -5.04 -5.58 -21.79
CA ASN A 17 -3.62 -5.33 -21.60
C ASN A 17 -3.21 -3.87 -21.85
N ILE A 18 -3.92 -3.11 -22.69
CA ILE A 18 -3.70 -1.66 -22.82
C ILE A 18 -3.99 -0.94 -21.50
N ILE A 19 -5.08 -1.31 -20.81
CA ILE A 19 -5.42 -0.71 -19.52
C ILE A 19 -4.31 -1.00 -18.50
N PHE A 20 -3.85 -2.26 -18.43
CA PHE A 20 -2.75 -2.64 -17.52
C PHE A 20 -1.43 -1.97 -17.90
N LEU A 21 -1.16 -1.79 -19.19
CA LEU A 21 0.01 -1.08 -19.69
C LEU A 21 0.01 0.37 -19.19
N ILE A 22 -1.11 1.08 -19.37
CA ILE A 22 -1.24 2.48 -18.92
C ILE A 22 -1.10 2.56 -17.40
N SER A 23 -1.74 1.65 -16.65
CA SER A 23 -1.58 1.61 -15.19
C SER A 23 -0.15 1.30 -14.76
N GLY A 24 0.54 0.39 -15.47
CA GLY A 24 1.92 0.03 -15.20
C GLY A 24 2.87 1.22 -15.41
N ILE A 25 2.69 1.97 -16.50
CA ILE A 25 3.43 3.22 -16.76
C ILE A 25 3.16 4.24 -15.65
N ALA A 26 1.89 4.43 -15.25
CA ALA A 26 1.55 5.38 -14.21
C ALA A 26 2.17 5.01 -12.85
N ILE A 27 2.05 3.75 -12.42
CA ILE A 27 2.62 3.26 -11.16
C ILE A 27 4.14 3.37 -11.17
N LEU A 28 4.79 2.93 -12.25
CA LEU A 28 6.24 3.03 -12.41
C LEU A 28 6.68 4.50 -12.41
N GLY A 29 5.95 5.37 -13.09
CA GLY A 29 6.21 6.81 -13.13
C GLY A 29 6.12 7.45 -11.74
N VAL A 30 5.11 7.10 -10.94
CA VAL A 30 5.00 7.53 -9.54
C VAL A 30 6.16 7.00 -8.70
N GLY A 31 6.52 5.71 -8.84
CA GLY A 31 7.64 5.12 -8.12
C GLY A 31 8.98 5.82 -8.44
N ILE A 32 9.23 6.11 -9.72
CA ILE A 32 10.43 6.85 -10.16
C ILE A 32 10.37 8.30 -9.67
N TRP A 33 9.22 8.97 -9.75
CA TRP A 33 9.04 10.33 -9.23
C TRP A 33 9.45 10.40 -7.77
N LEU A 34 8.93 9.50 -6.93
CA LEU A 34 9.24 9.44 -5.50
C LEU A 34 10.75 9.26 -5.23
N ARG A 35 11.49 8.68 -6.17
CA ARG A 35 12.93 8.44 -6.05
C ARG A 35 13.81 9.58 -6.60
N VAL A 36 13.32 10.32 -7.60
CA VAL A 36 14.14 11.25 -8.42
C VAL A 36 13.80 12.71 -8.18
N ASP A 37 12.59 13.05 -7.74
CA ASP A 37 12.19 14.45 -7.58
C ASP A 37 13.04 15.14 -6.51
N PRO A 38 13.77 16.22 -6.83
CA PRO A 38 14.65 16.93 -5.90
C PRO A 38 13.95 17.52 -4.70
N ARG A 39 12.63 17.79 -4.74
CA ARG A 39 11.86 18.27 -3.58
C ARG A 39 11.54 17.12 -2.64
N VAL A 40 11.28 15.93 -3.19
CA VAL A 40 11.12 14.68 -2.42
C VAL A 40 12.46 14.21 -1.87
N LEU A 41 13.55 14.37 -2.63
CA LEU A 41 14.92 14.11 -2.22
C LEU A 41 15.46 15.17 -1.26
N GLN A 42 15.13 16.46 -1.39
CA GLN A 42 15.47 17.49 -0.41
C GLN A 42 14.69 17.31 0.88
N MET A 43 13.46 16.78 0.80
CA MET A 43 12.75 16.27 1.97
C MET A 43 13.42 15.03 2.55
N GLN A 44 14.24 14.27 1.80
CA GLN A 44 15.09 13.20 2.32
C GLN A 44 16.45 13.71 2.82
N ASP A 45 17.02 14.77 2.21
CA ASP A 45 18.37 15.29 2.49
C ASP A 45 18.42 16.32 3.62
N LEU A 46 17.37 17.12 3.79
CA LEU A 46 17.18 17.91 5.02
C LEU A 46 16.88 17.01 6.23
N ILE A 47 16.64 15.72 6.00
CA ILE A 47 16.40 14.66 6.99
C ILE A 47 17.65 13.76 7.18
N SER A 48 18.66 13.85 6.31
CA SER A 48 19.82 12.94 6.27
C SER A 48 21.09 13.47 6.95
N LEU A 49 21.00 14.50 7.80
CA LEU A 49 22.17 14.92 8.59
C LEU A 49 22.45 14.02 9.80
N ASP A 50 21.58 13.06 10.13
CA ASP A 50 21.99 11.93 10.96
C ASP A 50 21.05 10.74 10.74
N SER A 51 21.63 9.58 10.42
CA SER A 51 21.03 8.24 10.33
C SER A 51 20.12 7.87 9.12
N GLU A 52 20.54 6.77 8.48
CA GLU A 52 19.89 6.03 7.39
C GLU A 52 18.42 5.70 7.71
N ASN A 53 17.51 6.10 6.83
CA ASN A 53 16.07 5.92 7.05
C ASN A 53 15.37 5.27 5.83
N PRO A 54 15.03 3.96 5.88
CA PRO A 54 14.73 3.16 4.70
C PRO A 54 13.26 3.11 4.24
N ASN A 55 12.28 3.62 5.00
CA ASN A 55 10.87 3.25 4.76
C ASN A 55 10.22 3.87 3.50
N LEU A 56 10.49 5.14 3.20
CA LEU A 56 9.96 5.77 1.97
C LEU A 56 10.69 5.26 0.72
N GLU A 57 11.98 4.96 0.85
CA GLU A 57 12.77 4.36 -0.23
C GLU A 57 12.25 2.96 -0.55
N ILE A 58 12.02 2.13 0.47
CA ILE A 58 11.43 0.79 0.32
C ILE A 58 10.09 0.88 -0.41
N ALA A 59 9.19 1.79 0.00
CA ALA A 59 7.90 1.98 -0.66
C ALA A 59 8.04 2.38 -2.14
N ALA A 60 8.97 3.30 -2.46
CA ALA A 60 9.25 3.69 -3.83
C ALA A 60 9.81 2.52 -4.66
N TYR A 61 10.74 1.73 -4.12
CA TYR A 61 11.27 0.54 -4.79
C TYR A 61 10.21 -0.53 -5.01
N ILE A 62 9.27 -0.71 -4.06
CA ILE A 62 8.11 -1.61 -4.24
C ILE A 62 7.24 -1.12 -5.41
N LEU A 63 6.92 0.17 -5.47
CA LEU A 63 6.14 0.75 -6.58
C LEU A 63 6.86 0.60 -7.93
N ILE A 64 8.17 0.83 -7.98
CA ILE A 64 8.98 0.65 -9.19
C ILE A 64 8.97 -0.82 -9.62
N GLY A 65 9.22 -1.75 -8.70
CA GLY A 65 9.24 -3.19 -8.99
C GLY A 65 7.89 -3.69 -9.46
N PHE A 66 6.82 -3.36 -8.72
CA PHE A 66 5.45 -3.75 -9.06
C PHE A 66 5.00 -3.14 -10.39
N GLY A 67 5.19 -1.83 -10.59
CA GLY A 67 4.87 -1.14 -11.84
C GLY A 67 5.64 -1.71 -13.04
N GLY A 68 6.92 -2.05 -12.85
CA GLY A 68 7.75 -2.70 -13.86
C GLY A 68 7.26 -4.10 -14.25
N ILE A 69 6.86 -4.92 -13.27
CA ILE A 69 6.27 -6.25 -13.52
C ILE A 69 4.95 -6.11 -14.30
N VAL A 70 4.05 -5.23 -13.85
CA VAL A 70 2.77 -4.99 -14.53
C VAL A 70 3.00 -4.52 -15.96
N LEU A 71 3.93 -3.58 -16.17
CA LEU A 71 4.30 -3.10 -17.50
C LEU A 71 4.80 -4.22 -18.41
N LEU A 72 5.76 -5.02 -17.93
CA LEU A 72 6.37 -6.11 -18.69
C LEU A 72 5.35 -7.17 -19.09
N VAL A 73 4.51 -7.61 -18.15
CA VAL A 73 3.45 -8.60 -18.41
C VAL A 73 2.44 -8.04 -19.42
N SER A 74 2.06 -6.76 -19.28
CA SER A 74 1.14 -6.10 -20.20
C SER A 74 1.70 -5.98 -21.62
N VAL A 75 3.00 -5.70 -21.77
CA VAL A 75 3.68 -5.69 -23.08
C VAL A 75 3.62 -7.06 -23.73
N PHE A 76 3.89 -8.14 -22.98
CA PHE A 76 3.78 -9.50 -23.53
C PHE A 76 2.36 -9.85 -23.96
N GLY A 77 1.35 -9.51 -23.16
CA GLY A 77 -0.06 -9.71 -23.52
C GLY A 77 -0.45 -8.90 -24.75
N PHE A 78 -0.12 -7.61 -24.78
CA PHE A 78 -0.42 -6.71 -25.89
C PHE A 78 0.26 -7.15 -27.20
N CYS A 79 1.58 -7.34 -27.17
CA CYS A 79 2.35 -7.76 -28.35
C CYS A 79 1.98 -9.18 -28.78
N GLY A 80 1.75 -10.10 -27.84
CA GLY A 80 1.29 -11.46 -28.14
C GLY A 80 -0.08 -11.47 -28.83
N GLY A 81 -1.00 -10.59 -28.40
CA GLY A 81 -2.29 -10.38 -29.05
C GLY A 81 -2.18 -9.78 -30.45
N ILE A 82 -1.29 -8.82 -30.68
CA ILE A 82 -1.13 -8.18 -32.00
C ILE A 82 -0.37 -9.08 -32.98
N GLN A 83 0.78 -9.62 -32.57
CA GLN A 83 1.66 -10.39 -33.44
C GLN A 83 1.19 -11.83 -33.64
N GLU A 84 0.17 -12.28 -32.90
CA GLU A 84 -0.29 -13.67 -32.89
C GLU A 84 0.86 -14.66 -32.63
N SER A 85 1.84 -14.23 -31.83
CA SER A 85 3.02 -15.02 -31.50
C SER A 85 2.74 -15.93 -30.30
N ARG A 86 2.76 -17.24 -30.55
CA ARG A 86 2.58 -18.26 -29.49
C ARG A 86 3.64 -18.15 -28.39
N CYS A 87 4.85 -17.71 -28.73
CA CYS A 87 5.93 -17.51 -27.76
C CYS A 87 5.59 -16.38 -26.78
N LEU A 88 5.17 -15.22 -27.28
CA LEU A 88 4.80 -14.07 -26.45
C LEU A 88 3.56 -14.34 -25.59
N LEU A 89 2.54 -14.99 -26.17
CA LEU A 89 1.35 -15.41 -25.41
C LEU A 89 1.70 -16.48 -24.36
N GLY A 90 2.64 -17.38 -24.67
CA GLY A 90 3.17 -18.36 -23.72
C GLY A 90 3.89 -17.70 -22.54
N LEU A 91 4.74 -16.69 -22.80
CA LEU A 91 5.39 -15.90 -21.76
C LEU A 91 4.38 -15.14 -20.90
N PHE A 92 3.37 -14.52 -21.52
CA PHE A 92 2.28 -13.86 -20.79
C PHE A 92 1.56 -14.84 -19.84
N ILE A 93 1.18 -16.02 -20.32
CA ILE A 93 0.56 -17.07 -19.49
C ILE A 93 1.50 -17.50 -18.36
N ALA A 94 2.77 -17.76 -18.66
CA ALA A 94 3.75 -18.18 -17.66
C ALA A 94 3.91 -17.14 -16.54
N CYS A 95 4.00 -15.85 -16.90
CA CYS A 95 4.04 -14.76 -15.93
C CYS A 95 2.78 -14.70 -15.06
N LEU A 96 1.58 -14.80 -15.64
CA LEU A 96 0.34 -14.79 -14.86
C LEU A 96 0.25 -15.97 -13.89
N VAL A 97 0.68 -17.16 -14.30
CA VAL A 97 0.72 -18.35 -13.42
C VAL A 97 1.70 -18.16 -12.26
N ILE A 98 2.89 -17.60 -12.54
CA ILE A 98 3.88 -17.31 -11.49
C ILE A 98 3.32 -16.28 -10.49
N ILE A 99 2.68 -15.22 -10.98
CA ILE A 99 2.05 -14.20 -10.13
C ILE A 99 0.94 -14.83 -9.29
N PHE A 100 0.08 -15.66 -9.87
CA PHE A 100 -0.99 -16.34 -9.14
C PHE A 100 -0.47 -17.22 -8.00
N ILE A 101 0.60 -17.98 -8.25
CA ILE A 101 1.26 -18.78 -7.20
C ILE A 101 1.85 -17.87 -6.12
N GLY A 102 2.45 -16.74 -6.52
CA GLY A 102 2.94 -15.71 -5.61
C GLY A 102 1.84 -15.12 -4.72
N GLU A 103 0.66 -14.82 -5.27
CA GLU A 103 -0.49 -14.29 -4.52
C GLU A 103 -0.99 -15.29 -3.48
N ILE A 104 -1.13 -16.57 -3.85
CA ILE A 104 -1.51 -17.63 -2.91
C ILE A 104 -0.46 -17.74 -1.80
N SER A 105 0.83 -17.76 -2.18
CA SER A 105 1.93 -17.88 -1.22
C SER A 105 1.96 -16.70 -0.24
N ALA A 106 1.80 -15.47 -0.75
CA ALA A 106 1.74 -14.26 0.06
C ALA A 106 0.53 -14.28 1.01
N GLY A 107 -0.64 -14.70 0.53
CA GLY A 107 -1.83 -14.85 1.37
C GLY A 107 -1.65 -15.87 2.50
N VAL A 108 -1.02 -17.01 2.20
CA VAL A 108 -0.69 -18.04 3.22
C VAL A 108 0.30 -17.49 4.25
N VAL A 109 1.38 -16.84 3.80
CA VAL A 109 2.38 -16.24 4.70
C VAL A 109 1.74 -15.18 5.60
N ALA A 110 0.91 -14.29 5.04
CA ALA A 110 0.20 -13.27 5.81
C ALA A 110 -0.76 -13.87 6.86
N ALA A 111 -1.42 -14.99 6.53
CA ALA A 111 -2.32 -15.67 7.46
C ALA A 111 -1.57 -16.41 8.58
N VAL A 112 -0.48 -17.11 8.24
CA VAL A 112 0.29 -17.94 9.19
C VAL A 112 1.13 -17.07 10.14
N TYR A 113 1.80 -16.05 9.61
CA TYR A 113 2.75 -15.22 10.35
C TYR A 113 2.14 -13.89 10.82
N LYS A 114 0.81 -13.80 10.91
CA LYS A 114 0.10 -12.56 11.26
C LYS A 114 0.68 -11.91 12.53
N THR A 115 0.80 -12.68 13.62
CA THR A 115 1.28 -12.17 14.91
C THR A 115 2.74 -11.73 14.85
N GLU A 116 3.61 -12.48 14.16
CA GLU A 116 5.02 -12.11 14.02
C GLU A 116 5.20 -10.85 13.16
N ILE A 117 4.37 -10.67 12.14
CA ILE A 117 4.34 -9.47 11.31
C ILE A 117 3.87 -8.28 12.16
N GLU A 118 2.80 -8.43 12.95
CA GLU A 118 2.32 -7.41 13.87
C GLU A 118 3.40 -7.00 14.89
N ASP A 119 4.07 -7.96 15.54
CA ASP A 119 5.13 -7.69 16.51
C ASP A 119 6.34 -6.97 15.89
N LYS A 120 6.73 -7.36 14.67
CA LYS A 120 7.81 -6.69 13.93
C LYS A 120 7.44 -5.27 13.55
N ILE A 121 6.24 -5.07 13.01
CA ILE A 121 5.72 -3.74 12.68
C ILE A 121 5.67 -2.88 13.93
N GLU A 122 5.15 -3.41 15.03
CA GLU A 122 5.05 -2.70 16.31
C GLU A 122 6.43 -2.27 16.81
N THR A 123 7.40 -3.19 16.83
CA THR A 123 8.77 -2.89 17.28
C THR A 123 9.41 -1.81 16.40
N SER A 124 9.31 -1.95 15.07
CA SER A 124 9.85 -0.95 14.13
C SER A 124 9.16 0.40 14.27
N LEU A 125 7.84 0.44 14.45
CA LEU A 125 7.11 1.69 14.66
C LEU A 125 7.45 2.35 16.00
N LEU A 126 7.69 1.57 17.06
CA LEU A 126 8.14 2.10 18.34
C LEU A 126 9.54 2.71 18.25
N GLU A 127 10.45 2.09 17.50
CA GLU A 127 11.77 2.64 17.23
C GLU A 127 11.67 3.97 16.47
N VAL A 128 10.87 4.01 15.40
CA VAL A 128 10.62 5.25 14.63
C VAL A 128 9.97 6.32 15.52
N LEU A 129 9.00 5.96 16.35
CA LEU A 129 8.33 6.91 17.25
C LEU A 129 9.32 7.48 18.27
N LYS A 130 10.25 6.67 18.79
CA LYS A 130 11.19 7.10 19.82
C LYS A 130 12.34 7.93 19.26
N ASN A 131 12.86 7.55 18.09
CA ASN A 131 14.09 8.10 17.54
C ASN A 131 13.82 9.22 16.53
N ASP A 132 12.73 9.12 15.77
CA ASP A 132 12.49 9.97 14.59
C ASP A 132 11.26 10.88 14.73
N TYR A 133 10.39 10.65 15.71
CA TYR A 133 9.25 11.51 15.96
C TYR A 133 9.69 12.81 16.63
N GLN A 134 9.79 13.86 15.83
CA GLN A 134 10.11 15.22 16.28
C GLN A 134 8.90 16.15 16.10
N ILE A 135 8.82 17.17 16.94
CA ILE A 135 7.72 18.13 16.92
C ILE A 135 7.97 19.16 15.83
N GLY A 136 7.01 19.22 14.91
CA GLY A 136 7.14 19.88 13.63
C GLY A 136 6.66 18.93 12.54
N ARG A 137 6.19 19.46 11.40
CA ARG A 137 5.75 18.63 10.26
C ARG A 137 6.97 17.98 9.60
N THR A 138 7.47 16.89 10.18
CA THR A 138 8.54 16.07 9.60
C THR A 138 7.95 14.96 8.72
N LYS A 139 8.82 14.30 7.94
CA LYS A 139 8.47 13.15 7.08
C LYS A 139 7.88 11.96 7.85
N TYR A 140 8.14 11.84 9.16
CA TYR A 140 7.61 10.76 10.00
C TYR A 140 6.40 11.21 10.81
N THR A 141 6.36 12.47 11.23
CA THR A 141 5.25 13.04 11.99
C THR A 141 3.96 13.09 11.17
N GLN A 142 4.01 13.49 9.89
CA GLN A 142 2.80 13.62 9.05
C GLN A 142 2.09 12.29 8.76
N PRO A 143 2.77 11.22 8.30
CA PRO A 143 2.11 9.92 8.10
C PRO A 143 1.60 9.32 9.40
N PHE A 144 2.32 9.51 10.51
CA PHE A 144 1.92 8.99 11.82
C PHE A 144 0.68 9.71 12.36
N ASP A 145 0.66 11.05 12.27
CA ASP A 145 -0.52 11.87 12.60
C ASP A 145 -1.72 11.52 11.73
N TYR A 146 -1.51 11.29 10.42
CA TYR A 146 -2.57 10.84 9.52
C TYR A 146 -3.18 9.51 9.97
N VAL A 147 -2.34 8.52 10.30
CA VAL A 147 -2.79 7.21 10.80
C VAL A 147 -3.57 7.34 12.10
N GLN A 148 -3.14 8.22 13.00
CA GLN A 148 -3.83 8.49 14.27
C GLN A 148 -5.21 9.09 14.06
N VAL A 149 -5.34 10.05 13.14
CA VAL A 149 -6.63 10.65 12.77
C VAL A 149 -7.54 9.65 12.06
N TRP A 150 -6.99 8.85 11.15
CA TRP A 150 -7.75 7.88 10.36
C TRP A 150 -8.24 6.69 11.22
N SER A 151 -7.40 6.19 12.12
CA SER A 151 -7.71 5.02 12.96
C SER A 151 -8.22 5.38 14.35
N GLU A 152 -8.34 6.67 14.68
CA GLU A 152 -8.81 7.17 15.98
C GLU A 152 -8.04 6.54 17.15
N CYS A 153 -6.71 6.55 17.04
CA CYS A 153 -5.76 5.91 17.94
C CYS A 153 -4.68 6.88 18.43
N CYS A 154 -3.90 6.48 19.44
CA CYS A 154 -2.77 7.26 19.93
C CYS A 154 -1.57 6.36 20.29
N GLY A 155 -0.40 6.71 19.75
CA GLY A 155 0.84 5.93 19.93
C GLY A 155 0.81 4.61 19.16
N VAL A 156 1.83 3.77 19.34
CA VAL A 156 1.89 2.47 18.65
C VAL A 156 1.05 1.44 19.41
N LYS A 157 1.34 1.26 20.71
CA LYS A 157 0.58 0.43 21.64
C LYS A 157 -0.45 1.26 22.41
N ASN A 158 -0.11 2.49 22.80
CA ASN A 158 -1.01 3.44 23.44
C ASN A 158 -0.36 4.83 23.57
N TYR A 159 -1.11 5.80 24.11
CA TYR A 159 -0.64 7.17 24.31
C TYR A 159 0.61 7.32 25.19
N THR A 160 0.97 6.33 26.01
CA THR A 160 2.15 6.41 26.86
C THR A 160 3.46 6.26 26.10
N ASP A 161 3.42 5.77 24.86
CA ASP A 161 4.58 5.69 23.98
C ASP A 161 5.20 7.08 23.71
N TYR A 162 4.38 8.14 23.81
CA TYR A 162 4.84 9.53 23.68
C TYR A 162 5.56 10.07 24.92
N ARG A 163 5.60 9.35 26.05
CA ARG A 163 6.31 9.83 27.25
C ARG A 163 7.82 9.93 27.04
N THR A 164 8.37 9.18 26.09
CA THR A 164 9.79 9.26 25.72
C THR A 164 10.08 10.37 24.71
N VAL A 165 9.03 10.94 24.10
CA VAL A 165 9.14 12.04 23.14
C VAL A 165 9.11 13.36 23.91
N THR A 166 10.04 14.26 23.59
CA THR A 166 10.12 15.57 24.27
C THR A 166 9.15 16.55 23.61
N PHE A 167 8.15 17.01 24.37
CA PHE A 167 7.19 18.03 23.93
C PHE A 167 7.45 19.44 24.45
N GLU A 168 7.02 20.45 23.67
CA GLU A 168 6.95 21.84 24.14
C GLU A 168 6.06 21.96 25.38
N ALA A 169 6.23 23.06 26.15
CA ALA A 169 5.56 23.25 27.41
C ALA A 169 4.02 23.12 27.28
N ASN A 170 3.43 22.27 28.14
CA ASN A 170 2.00 21.91 28.20
C ASN A 170 1.47 20.91 27.16
N GLN A 171 2.32 20.31 26.33
CA GLN A 171 1.94 19.19 25.47
C GLN A 171 2.58 17.88 25.96
N THR A 172 1.91 16.75 25.72
CA THR A 172 2.31 15.40 26.14
C THR A 172 2.03 14.38 25.05
N VAL A 173 1.05 14.65 24.19
CA VAL A 173 0.73 13.89 22.98
C VAL A 173 0.46 14.84 21.82
N PRO A 174 0.61 14.41 20.54
CA PRO A 174 0.19 15.23 19.41
C PRO A 174 -1.32 15.49 19.40
N LYS A 175 -1.75 16.54 18.68
CA LYS A 175 -3.18 16.87 18.56
C LYS A 175 -3.98 15.76 17.89
N SER A 176 -3.35 14.99 17.01
CA SER A 176 -3.90 13.80 16.33
C SER A 176 -4.36 12.70 17.31
N CYS A 177 -3.78 12.63 18.53
CA CYS A 177 -4.23 11.72 19.60
C CYS A 177 -5.53 12.16 20.28
N CYS A 178 -5.94 13.41 20.12
CA CYS A 178 -7.12 13.94 20.78
C CYS A 178 -8.35 13.70 19.91
N ARG A 179 -9.53 13.57 20.54
CA ARG A 179 -10.79 13.55 19.81
C ARG A 179 -10.97 14.87 19.06
N LEU A 180 -11.10 14.78 17.74
CA LEU A 180 -11.10 15.93 16.85
C LEU A 180 -12.51 16.40 16.50
N LYS A 181 -12.67 17.73 16.46
CA LYS A 181 -13.83 18.40 15.85
C LYS A 181 -13.64 18.52 14.34
N ASN A 182 -12.42 18.86 13.90
CA ASN A 182 -12.01 18.82 12.49
C ASN A 182 -10.99 17.69 12.30
N LYS A 183 -11.33 16.71 11.45
CA LYS A 183 -10.49 15.54 11.14
C LYS A 183 -9.54 15.78 9.96
N ASP A 184 -9.34 17.04 9.55
CA ASP A 184 -8.33 17.38 8.56
C ASP A 184 -6.93 17.03 9.13
N PRO A 185 -6.17 16.12 8.49
CA PRO A 185 -4.82 15.75 8.95
C PRO A 185 -3.83 16.91 8.87
N ASP A 186 -4.06 17.90 8.00
CA ASP A 186 -3.18 19.05 7.86
C ASP A 186 -3.45 20.11 8.94
N ASP A 187 -4.68 20.21 9.46
CA ASP A 187 -5.05 21.08 10.59
C ASP A 187 -6.00 20.36 11.57
N PRO A 188 -5.50 19.39 12.35
CA PRO A 188 -6.32 18.66 13.31
C PRO A 188 -6.71 19.60 14.47
N GLN A 189 -8.03 19.78 14.66
CA GLN A 189 -8.58 20.62 15.72
C GLN A 189 -9.26 19.78 16.81
N PRO A 190 -8.63 19.62 17.98
CA PRO A 190 -9.23 18.90 19.10
C PRO A 190 -10.52 19.56 19.60
N VAL A 191 -11.49 18.74 20.02
CA VAL A 191 -12.70 19.23 20.70
C VAL A 191 -12.32 19.99 21.98
N ASN A 192 -11.41 19.42 22.77
CA ASN A 192 -10.84 20.07 23.96
C ASN A 192 -9.38 19.66 24.15
N ASN A 193 -8.47 20.47 23.61
CA ASN A 193 -7.03 20.16 23.69
C ASN A 193 -6.52 20.16 25.13
N LYS A 194 -6.97 21.09 25.99
CA LYS A 194 -6.48 21.16 27.38
C LYS A 194 -6.81 19.89 28.15
N GLU A 195 -8.03 19.39 27.98
CA GLU A 195 -8.49 18.19 28.67
C GLU A 195 -7.82 16.92 28.13
N CYS A 196 -7.67 16.80 26.81
CA CYS A 196 -6.90 15.71 26.19
C CYS A 196 -5.45 15.64 26.73
N GLN A 197 -4.75 16.77 26.81
CA GLN A 197 -3.39 16.81 27.36
C GLN A 197 -3.37 16.50 28.88
N ARG A 198 -4.42 16.87 29.62
CA ARG A 198 -4.58 16.52 31.04
C ARG A 198 -4.79 15.02 31.23
N GLU A 199 -5.65 14.40 30.41
CA GLU A 199 -5.92 12.96 30.42
C GLU A 199 -4.65 12.16 30.14
N ALA A 200 -3.87 12.57 29.14
CA ALA A 200 -2.60 11.92 28.79
C ALA A 200 -1.55 12.00 29.92
N ARG A 201 -1.60 13.05 30.75
CA ARG A 201 -0.69 13.24 31.91
C ARG A 201 -1.13 12.47 33.14
N THR A 202 -2.43 12.46 33.42
CA THR A 202 -2.99 11.97 34.69
C THR A 202 -3.51 10.54 34.61
N ASN A 203 -3.48 9.92 33.42
CA ASN A 203 -4.12 8.63 33.14
C ASN A 203 -5.59 8.61 33.56
N ALA A 204 -6.27 9.76 33.43
CA ALA A 204 -7.69 9.94 33.72
C ALA A 204 -8.56 9.21 32.66
N PRO A 205 -9.87 9.02 32.92
CA PRO A 205 -10.80 8.49 31.89
C PRO A 205 -10.68 9.25 30.57
N ALA A 206 -10.68 8.50 29.46
CA ALA A 206 -10.33 8.97 28.12
C ALA A 206 -11.55 9.55 27.36
N ASP A 207 -12.10 10.65 27.86
CA ASP A 207 -13.24 11.32 27.25
C ASP A 207 -12.82 12.18 26.05
N TYR A 208 -11.59 12.72 26.06
CA TYR A 208 -11.04 13.57 25.00
C TYR A 208 -9.76 13.01 24.36
N LEU A 209 -9.18 11.96 24.91
CA LEU A 209 -8.00 11.24 24.41
C LEU A 209 -8.40 9.91 23.73
N HIS A 210 -7.71 9.54 22.66
CA HIS A 210 -7.74 8.18 22.14
C HIS A 210 -6.81 7.29 22.97
N SER A 211 -7.37 6.32 23.70
CA SER A 211 -6.59 5.42 24.57
C SER A 211 -6.07 4.16 23.86
N VAL A 212 -6.67 3.80 22.74
CA VAL A 212 -6.32 2.63 21.92
C VAL A 212 -5.05 2.92 21.12
N GLY A 213 -4.12 1.96 21.07
CA GLY A 213 -2.92 2.04 20.24
C GLY A 213 -3.19 1.92 18.76
N CYS A 214 -2.32 2.46 17.92
CA CYS A 214 -2.54 2.44 16.47
C CYS A 214 -2.40 1.07 15.83
N ILE A 215 -1.64 0.12 16.38
CA ILE A 215 -1.67 -1.26 15.86
C ILE A 215 -3.08 -1.85 15.99
N GLU A 216 -3.70 -1.70 17.16
CA GLU A 216 -5.07 -2.17 17.39
C GLU A 216 -6.09 -1.36 16.58
N GLY A 217 -5.96 -0.03 16.55
CA GLY A 217 -6.84 0.86 15.78
C GLY A 217 -6.83 0.53 14.28
N ILE A 218 -5.64 0.33 13.69
CA ILE A 218 -5.49 -0.08 12.29
C ILE A 218 -6.11 -1.46 12.09
N THR A 219 -5.84 -2.44 12.97
CA THR A 219 -6.44 -3.77 12.86
C THR A 219 -7.96 -3.72 12.92
N ASN A 220 -8.54 -2.89 13.80
CA ASN A 220 -9.99 -2.69 13.87
C ASN A 220 -10.54 -2.07 12.58
N LYS A 221 -9.83 -1.11 11.99
CA LYS A 221 -10.19 -0.54 10.69
C LYS A 221 -10.03 -1.54 9.54
N ILE A 222 -8.98 -2.36 9.54
CA ILE A 222 -8.79 -3.42 8.55
C ILE A 222 -9.93 -4.44 8.66
N ASN A 223 -10.33 -4.82 9.87
CA ASN A 223 -11.47 -5.72 10.09
C ASN A 223 -12.80 -5.11 9.61
N GLU A 224 -12.93 -3.79 9.60
CA GLU A 224 -14.08 -3.09 9.04
C GLU A 224 -14.10 -3.14 7.49
N TYR A 225 -12.93 -3.18 6.86
CA TYR A 225 -12.75 -3.21 5.40
C TYR A 225 -12.32 -4.59 4.85
N ASP A 226 -12.35 -5.64 5.67
CA ASP A 226 -11.81 -6.96 5.33
C ASP A 226 -12.50 -7.57 4.10
N ALA A 227 -13.81 -7.39 4.00
CA ALA A 227 -14.62 -7.83 2.87
C ALA A 227 -14.19 -7.18 1.56
N VAL A 228 -13.79 -5.89 1.60
CA VAL A 228 -13.29 -5.17 0.42
C VAL A 228 -11.92 -5.73 0.02
N LEU A 229 -11.03 -5.94 0.99
CA LEU A 229 -9.69 -6.48 0.75
C LEU A 229 -9.75 -7.89 0.13
N ILE A 230 -10.58 -8.77 0.70
CA ILE A 230 -10.83 -10.13 0.18
C ILE A 230 -11.45 -10.04 -1.22
N GLY A 231 -12.39 -9.12 -1.43
CA GLY A 231 -13.01 -8.87 -2.73
C GLY A 231 -11.99 -8.46 -3.80
N VAL A 232 -11.06 -7.57 -3.48
CA VAL A 232 -9.97 -7.17 -4.38
C VAL A 232 -9.08 -8.36 -4.71
N ALA A 233 -8.68 -9.17 -3.72
CA ALA A 233 -7.86 -10.35 -3.95
C ALA A 233 -8.53 -11.38 -4.88
N ILE A 234 -9.81 -11.68 -4.65
CA ILE A 234 -10.60 -12.56 -5.53
C ILE A 234 -10.74 -11.96 -6.94
N GLY A 235 -10.96 -10.63 -7.02
CA GLY A 235 -11.04 -9.92 -8.29
C GLY A 235 -9.75 -10.05 -9.11
N LEU A 236 -8.59 -9.85 -8.48
CA LEU A 236 -7.27 -10.02 -9.10
C LEU A 236 -7.06 -11.45 -9.60
N ALA A 237 -7.38 -12.45 -8.79
CA ALA A 237 -7.31 -13.86 -9.17
C ALA A 237 -8.21 -14.18 -10.38
N CYS A 238 -9.46 -13.73 -10.36
CA CYS A 238 -10.40 -13.90 -11.48
C CYS A 238 -9.89 -13.24 -12.77
N ILE A 239 -9.33 -12.04 -12.66
CA ILE A 239 -8.76 -11.30 -13.78
C ILE A 239 -7.58 -12.06 -14.40
N GLN A 240 -6.68 -12.63 -13.60
CA GLN A 240 -5.56 -13.43 -14.09
C GLN A 240 -6.03 -14.69 -14.81
N ILE A 241 -6.98 -15.43 -14.21
CA ILE A 241 -7.58 -16.62 -14.83
C ILE A 241 -8.22 -16.27 -16.16
N PHE A 242 -8.95 -15.15 -16.22
CA PHE A 242 -9.56 -14.66 -17.44
C PHE A 242 -8.50 -14.34 -18.51
N GLY A 243 -7.40 -13.67 -18.15
CA GLY A 243 -6.27 -13.42 -19.04
C GLY A 243 -5.65 -14.71 -19.60
N VAL A 244 -5.46 -15.73 -18.76
CA VAL A 244 -4.95 -17.05 -19.16
C VAL A 244 -5.91 -17.73 -20.14
N ILE A 245 -7.23 -17.70 -19.88
CA ILE A 245 -8.24 -18.29 -20.76
C ILE A 245 -8.20 -17.63 -22.14
N LEU A 246 -8.20 -16.29 -22.19
CA LEU A 246 -8.13 -15.55 -23.45
C LEU A 246 -6.86 -15.88 -24.23
N ALA A 247 -5.70 -15.87 -23.56
CA ALA A 247 -4.43 -16.21 -24.20
C ALA A 247 -4.41 -17.65 -24.71
N CYS A 248 -4.94 -18.61 -23.95
CA CYS A 248 -5.09 -20.01 -24.38
C CYS A 248 -6.00 -20.15 -25.60
N CYS A 249 -7.13 -19.44 -25.63
CA CYS A 249 -8.05 -19.43 -26.77
C CYS A 249 -7.36 -18.93 -28.05
N ILE A 250 -6.60 -17.83 -27.95
CA ILE A 250 -5.84 -17.29 -29.08
C ILE A 250 -4.76 -18.28 -29.53
N CYS A 251 -3.98 -18.85 -28.60
CA CYS A 251 -2.96 -19.87 -28.89
C CYS A 251 -3.52 -21.09 -29.63
N LYS A 252 -4.74 -21.54 -29.29
CA LYS A 252 -5.43 -22.63 -29.99
C LYS A 252 -5.86 -22.24 -31.39
N ASN A 253 -6.38 -21.02 -31.57
CA ASN A 253 -6.82 -20.55 -32.89
C ASN A 253 -5.66 -20.36 -33.87
N ILE A 254 -4.47 -19.96 -33.41
CA ILE A 254 -3.27 -19.86 -34.26
C ILE A 254 -2.87 -21.22 -34.84
N LYS A 255 -3.24 -22.36 -34.23
CA LYS A 255 -3.00 -23.70 -34.80
C LYS A 255 -3.90 -24.04 -35.99
N GLY A 256 -5.06 -23.39 -36.10
CA GLY A 256 -6.03 -23.66 -37.17
C GLY A 256 -5.68 -23.04 -38.51
N THR A 257 -4.74 -22.09 -38.56
CA THR A 257 -4.37 -21.33 -39.78
C THR A 257 -3.14 -21.91 -40.49
N GLU A 258 -2.42 -22.85 -39.89
CA GLU A 258 -1.23 -23.51 -40.48
C GLU A 258 -1.53 -24.90 -41.10
N LEU A 259 -2.80 -25.20 -41.37
CA LEU A 259 -3.29 -26.43 -42.03
C LEU A 259 -4.24 -26.08 -43.18
#